data_AF-P0DP46-F1
#
_entry.id   AF-P0DP46-F1
#
_cell.length_a   1.000
_cell.length_b   1.000
_cell.length_c   1.000
_cell.angle_alpha   90.00
_cell.angle_beta   90.00
_cell.angle_gamma   90.00
#
_symmetry.space_group_name_H-M   'P 1'
#
loop_
_entity.id
_entity.type
_entity.pdbx_description
1 polymer ?
#
loop_
_entity_poly.entity_id
_entity_poly.type
_entity_poly.pdbx_seq_one_letter_code
_entity_poly.pdbx_strand_id
1 'polypeptide(L)' 'NECIRKWLSCVDRKNDCCEGLECYKRRHSFEVCVPIPGFCLVKWKQCDGRERDCCPGLECWKRSGNKSSVCAPIT' A
#
# COMPACT_ATOMS: atom_id res chain seq x y z
N ASN A 1 11.62 -2.32 -10.04
CA ASN A 1 10.68 -1.34 -10.64
C ASN A 1 10.03 -0.52 -9.56
N GLU A 2 9.98 0.79 -9.75
CA GLU A 2 9.06 1.62 -8.97
C GLU A 2 7.63 1.29 -9.40
N CYS A 3 6.73 1.18 -8.43
CA CYS A 3 5.31 1.02 -8.70
C CYS A 3 4.66 2.37 -9.08
N ILE A 4 3.50 2.33 -9.74
CA ILE A 4 2.75 3.51 -10.13
C ILE A 4 2.09 4.12 -8.88
N ARG A 5 2.46 5.36 -8.57
CA ARG A 5 1.99 6.11 -7.40
C ARG A 5 0.50 6.44 -7.49
N LYS A 6 -0.10 6.74 -6.34
CA LYS A 6 -1.50 7.17 -6.22
C LYS A 6 -1.83 8.32 -7.17
N TRP A 7 -2.98 8.24 -7.82
CA TRP A 7 -3.51 9.17 -8.82
C TRP A 7 -2.72 9.29 -10.13
N LEU A 8 -1.66 8.49 -10.34
CA LEU A 8 -0.96 8.43 -11.62
C LEU A 8 -1.62 7.43 -12.58
N SER A 9 -1.38 7.64 -13.88
CA SER A 9 -1.93 6.82 -14.96
C SER A 9 -1.46 5.37 -14.87
N CYS A 10 -2.42 4.44 -14.90
CA CYS A 10 -2.20 2.99 -14.98
C CYS A 10 -2.65 2.40 -16.33
N VAL A 11 -2.82 3.26 -17.34
CA VAL A 11 -3.09 2.84 -18.72
C VAL A 11 -1.99 1.87 -19.17
N ASP A 12 -2.40 0.72 -19.70
CA ASP A 12 -1.56 -0.43 -20.12
C ASP A 12 -0.73 -1.14 -19.03
N ARG A 13 -0.79 -0.66 -17.78
CA ARG A 13 0.00 -1.20 -16.65
C ARG A 13 -0.84 -1.36 -15.39
N LYS A 14 -2.01 -2.00 -15.53
CA LYS A 14 -3.02 -2.14 -14.46
C LYS A 14 -2.50 -2.82 -13.19
N ASN A 15 -1.49 -3.70 -13.35
CA ASN A 15 -0.88 -4.48 -12.26
C ASN A 15 0.36 -3.81 -11.64
N ASP A 16 0.80 -2.66 -12.16
CA ASP A 16 2.00 -1.98 -11.68
C ASP A 16 1.71 -0.92 -10.61
N CYS A 17 0.45 -0.72 -10.23
CA CYS A 17 0.05 0.16 -9.13
C CYS A 17 0.76 -0.22 -7.82
N CYS A 18 1.09 0.78 -7.00
CA CYS A 18 1.72 0.52 -5.70
C CYS A 18 0.83 -0.31 -4.78
N GLU A 19 1.46 -1.00 -3.83
CA GLU A 19 0.76 -1.84 -2.86
C GLU A 19 -0.34 -1.03 -2.13
N GLY A 20 -1.57 -1.54 -2.16
CA GLY A 20 -2.75 -0.87 -1.64
C GLY A 20 -3.49 0.01 -2.64
N LEU A 21 -3.09 -0.01 -3.92
CA LEU A 21 -3.76 0.70 -5.00
C LEU A 21 -4.27 -0.27 -6.07
N GLU A 22 -5.40 0.07 -6.68
CA GLU A 22 -5.97 -0.60 -7.85
C GLU A 22 -6.11 0.37 -9.03
N CYS A 23 -6.06 -0.16 -10.25
CA CYS A 23 -6.25 0.65 -11.45
C CYS A 23 -7.75 0.87 -11.70
N TYR A 24 -8.22 2.11 -11.49
CA TYR A 24 -9.63 2.48 -11.63
C TYR A 24 -9.92 3.21 -12.94
N LYS A 25 -10.95 2.74 -13.65
CA LYS A 25 -11.43 3.34 -14.89
C LYS A 25 -12.41 4.47 -14.62
N ARG A 26 -12.01 5.70 -14.96
CA ARG A 26 -12.85 6.90 -14.86
C ARG A 26 -13.78 7.02 -16.07
N ARG A 27 -14.95 7.65 -15.90
CA ARG A 27 -15.99 7.77 -16.95
C ARG A 27 -15.55 8.57 -18.18
N HIS A 28 -14.78 9.64 -18.00
CA HIS A 28 -14.39 10.58 -19.05
C HIS A 28 -12.89 10.93 -19.02
N SER A 29 -12.06 10.04 -18.46
CA SER A 29 -10.62 10.30 -18.31
C SER A 29 -9.84 8.99 -18.27
N PHE A 30 -8.52 9.08 -18.38
CA PHE A 30 -7.61 7.93 -18.30
C PHE A 30 -7.69 7.20 -16.95
N GLU A 31 -7.40 5.89 -16.97
CA GLU A 31 -7.38 5.01 -15.80
C GLU A 31 -6.23 5.41 -14.86
N VAL A 32 -6.47 5.43 -13.54
CA VAL A 32 -5.47 5.84 -12.53
C VAL A 32 -5.42 4.89 -11.34
N CYS A 33 -4.26 4.81 -10.68
CA CYS A 33 -4.12 4.04 -9.44
C CYS A 33 -4.83 4.76 -8.28
N VAL A 34 -5.83 4.13 -7.67
CA VAL A 34 -6.60 4.66 -6.54
C VAL A 34 -6.48 3.74 -5.33
N PRO A 35 -6.63 4.24 -4.09
CA PRO A 35 -6.62 3.38 -2.90
C PRO A 35 -7.73 2.34 -2.96
N ILE A 36 -7.37 1.08 -2.69
CA ILE A 36 -8.33 -0.01 -2.52
C ILE A 36 -9.11 0.25 -1.23
N PRO A 37 -10.45 0.36 -1.26
CA PRO A 37 -11.26 0.55 -0.07
C PRO A 37 -11.04 -0.59 0.94
N GLY A 38 -10.76 -0.24 2.21
CA GLY A 38 -10.52 -1.23 3.27
C GLY A 38 -9.16 -1.93 3.21
N PHE A 39 -8.26 -1.49 2.32
CA PHE A 39 -6.90 -2.02 2.31
C PHE A 39 -6.16 -1.71 3.60
N CYS A 40 -5.40 -2.71 4.06
CA CYS A 40 -4.51 -2.60 5.19
C CYS A 40 -3.34 -3.56 5.06
N LEU A 41 -2.27 -3.32 5.80
CA LEU A 41 -1.05 -4.10 5.80
C LEU A 41 -1.17 -5.27 6.76
N VAL A 42 -1.01 -6.47 6.22
CA VAL A 42 -1.03 -7.71 7.00
C VAL A 42 0.23 -7.87 7.87
N LYS A 43 0.17 -8.80 8.83
CA LYS A 43 1.31 -9.14 9.69
C LYS A 43 2.57 -9.42 8.85
N TRP A 44 3.70 -8.86 9.29
CA TRP A 44 5.02 -8.92 8.66
C TRP A 44 5.21 -8.10 7.37
N LYS A 45 4.21 -7.35 6.90
CA LYS A 45 4.40 -6.37 5.83
C LYS A 45 5.16 -5.14 6.34
N GLN A 46 6.02 -4.59 5.49
CA GLN A 46 6.73 -3.36 5.80
C GLN A 46 5.77 -2.18 5.96
N CYS A 47 5.94 -1.42 7.03
CA CYS A 47 5.09 -0.29 7.40
C CYS A 47 5.85 1.04 7.48
N ASP A 48 7.10 1.09 7.04
CA ASP A 48 7.88 2.33 6.96
C ASP A 48 7.16 3.34 6.03
N GLY A 49 6.79 4.52 6.56
CA GLY A 49 6.01 5.54 5.86
C GLY A 49 4.51 5.23 5.70
N ARG A 50 4.05 4.12 6.28
CA ARG A 50 2.64 3.67 6.31
C ARG A 50 2.30 3.09 7.69
N GLU A 51 2.75 3.77 8.75
CA GLU A 51 2.70 3.26 10.12
C GLU A 51 1.26 3.05 10.62
N ARG A 52 0.29 3.75 10.00
CA ARG A 52 -1.14 3.68 10.32
C ARG A 52 -1.95 2.79 9.37
N ASP A 53 -1.32 2.21 8.35
CA ASP A 53 -2.02 1.37 7.37
C ASP A 53 -2.07 -0.10 7.79
N CYS A 54 -1.46 -0.48 8.92
CA CYS A 54 -1.57 -1.85 9.46
C CYS A 54 -3.03 -2.24 9.73
N CYS A 55 -3.37 -3.50 9.46
CA CYS A 55 -4.72 -4.00 9.71
C CYS A 55 -5.13 -3.89 11.19
N PRO A 56 -6.44 -3.81 11.49
CA PRO A 56 -6.91 -3.82 12.87
C PRO A 56 -6.30 -4.97 13.69
N GLY A 57 -5.82 -4.66 14.90
CA GLY A 57 -5.10 -5.61 15.75
C GLY A 57 -3.59 -5.68 15.50
N LEU A 58 -3.06 -4.89 14.56
CA LEU A 58 -1.63 -4.77 14.28
C LEU A 58 -1.14 -3.32 14.49
N GLU A 59 0.13 -3.19 14.89
CA GLU A 59 0.85 -1.92 14.95
C GLU A 59 2.17 -2.00 14.15
N CYS A 60 2.68 -0.84 13.75
CA CYS A 60 3.96 -0.77 13.05
C CYS A 60 5.13 -0.95 14.04
N TRP A 61 5.65 -2.16 14.11
CA TRP A 61 6.72 -2.53 15.03
C TRP A 61 8.10 -2.26 14.43
N LYS A 62 8.87 -1.40 15.10
CA LYS A 62 10.27 -1.15 14.79
C LYS A 62 11.12 -2.34 15.19
N ARG A 63 11.80 -2.94 14.20
CA ARG A 63 12.67 -4.09 14.41
C ARG A 63 14.06 -3.64 14.80
N SER A 64 14.72 -4.38 15.69
CA SER A 64 16.11 -4.11 16.05
C SER A 64 17.08 -4.38 14.89
N GLY A 65 18.14 -3.58 14.82
CA GLY A 65 19.11 -3.56 13.73
C GLY A 65 18.64 -2.74 12.53
N ASN A 66 19.38 -2.82 11.41
CA ASN A 66 19.03 -2.15 10.15
C ASN A 66 17.90 -2.87 9.39
N LYS A 67 16.86 -3.32 10.12
CA LYS A 67 15.71 -4.03 9.55
C LYS A 67 14.52 -3.08 9.42
N SER A 68 13.83 -3.15 8.29
CA SER A 68 12.59 -2.40 8.04
C SER A 68 11.53 -2.66 9.11
N SER A 69 10.75 -1.64 9.45
CA SER A 69 9.63 -1.75 10.39
C SER A 69 8.52 -2.57 9.74
N VAL A 70 7.83 -3.41 10.51
CA VAL A 70 6.77 -4.28 9.98
C VAL A 70 5.52 -4.25 10.85
N CYS A 71 4.36 -4.51 10.25
CA CYS A 71 3.13 -4.70 11.02
C CYS A 71 3.23 -5.95 11.89
N ALA A 72 3.05 -5.82 13.20
CA ALA A 72 3.05 -6.92 14.15
C ALA A 72 1.81 -6.83 15.06
N PRO A 73 1.36 -7.93 15.69
CA PRO A 73 0.27 -7.88 16.65
C PRO A 73 0.55 -6.88 17.76
N ILE A 74 -0.46 -6.10 18.12
CA ILE A 74 -0.39 -5.20 19.27
C ILE A 74 -0.10 -6.05 20.51
N THR A 75 0.87 -5.63 21.31
CA THR A 75 1.21 -6.26 22.60
C THR A 75 0.41 -5.69 23.76
#